data_AF-A0A349MSA1-F1
#
_entry.id   AF-A0A349MSA1-F1
#
_cell.length_a   1.000
_cell.length_b   1.000
_cell.length_c   1.000
_cell.angle_alpha   90.00
_cell.angle_beta   90.00
_cell.angle_gamma   90.00
#
_symmetry.space_group_name_H-M   'P 1'
#
loop_
_entity.id
_entity.type
_entity.pdbx_description
1 polymer ?
#
loop_
_entity_poly.entity_id
_entity_poly.type
_entity_poly.pdbx_seq_one_letter_code
_entity_poly.pdbx_strand_id
1 'polypeptide(L)' 'TFFGDTRIKIWETRVVNFDNQQDSPGTVIELTQEGFLVSCGSGTLKIMFIQKAGGRKVSASEYVRASNLELGYEFK' A
#
# COMPACT_ATOMS: atom_id res chain seq x y z
N THR A 1 -2.55 -5.58 7.63
CA THR A 1 -1.09 -5.58 7.58
C THR A 1 -0.56 -4.55 8.58
N PHE A 2 0.76 -4.33 8.65
CA PHE A 2 1.42 -3.37 9.52
C PHE A 2 2.27 -2.38 8.72
N PHE A 3 2.34 -1.14 9.19
CA PHE A 3 3.31 -0.15 8.73
C PHE A 3 4.20 0.23 9.93
N GLY A 4 5.47 -0.19 9.90
CA GLY A 4 6.27 -0.30 11.12
C GLY A 4 5.55 -1.14 12.18
N ASP A 5 5.48 -0.65 13.41
CA ASP A 5 4.74 -1.33 14.51
C ASP A 5 3.24 -1.01 14.53
N THR A 6 2.76 -0.21 13.57
CA THR A 6 1.38 0.23 13.55
C THR A 6 0.52 -0.72 12.73
N ARG A 7 -0.50 -1.31 13.36
CA ARG A 7 -1.52 -2.07 12.63
C ARG A 7 -2.34 -1.14 11.74
N ILE A 8 -2.46 -1.52 10.47
CA ILE A 8 -3.30 -0.82 9.49
C ILE A 8 -4.34 -1.76 8.90
N LYS A 9 -5.55 -1.23 8.68
CA LYS A 9 -6.61 -1.86 7.91
C LYS A 9 -6.60 -1.31 6.50
N ILE A 10 -6.66 -2.20 5.52
CA ILE A 10 -6.86 -1.85 4.11
C ILE A 10 -8.36 -2.00 3.85
N TRP A 11 -8.98 -0.92 3.38
CA TRP A 11 -10.43 -0.86 3.18
C TRP A 11 -10.84 -1.01 1.72
N GLU A 12 -9.99 -0.56 0.80
CA GLU A 12 -10.33 -0.57 -0.62
C GLU A 12 -9.06 -0.72 -1.45
N THR A 13 -9.15 -1.61 -2.42
CA THR A 13 -8.05 -1.96 -3.32
C THR A 13 -8.57 -2.20 -4.73
N ARG A 14 -7.70 -2.07 -5.72
CA ARG A 14 -7.96 -2.46 -7.11
C ARG A 14 -6.84 -3.37 -7.59
N VAL A 15 -7.19 -4.47 -8.25
CA VAL A 15 -6.21 -5.29 -8.97
C VAL A 15 -5.77 -4.53 -10.21
N VAL A 16 -4.46 -4.41 -10.40
CA VAL A 16 -3.86 -3.85 -11.59
C VAL A 16 -3.20 -5.00 -12.34
N ASN A 17 -3.55 -5.17 -13.62
CA ASN A 17 -2.92 -6.14 -14.51
C ASN A 17 -1.54 -5.63 -14.92
N PHE A 18 -0.66 -5.54 -13.94
CA PHE A 18 0.74 -5.20 -14.07
C PHE A 18 1.50 -6.32 -13.37
N ASP A 19 2.12 -7.19 -14.17
CA ASP A 19 2.84 -8.35 -13.64
C ASP A 19 4.30 -7.95 -13.42
N ASN A 20 4.58 -7.45 -12.21
CA ASN A 20 5.92 -7.05 -11.83
C ASN A 20 6.59 -8.18 -11.06
N GLN A 21 7.08 -9.18 -11.78
CA GLN A 21 7.74 -10.35 -11.19
C GLN A 21 9.14 -10.06 -10.62
N GLN A 22 9.64 -8.83 -10.76
CA GLN A 22 10.96 -8.46 -10.25
C GLN A 22 10.96 -8.11 -8.75
N ASP A 23 9.84 -7.60 -8.22
CA ASP A 23 9.76 -7.13 -6.84
C ASP A 23 9.17 -8.18 -5.91
N SER A 24 9.75 -8.31 -4.71
CA SER A 24 9.26 -9.21 -3.67
C SER A 24 7.78 -8.93 -3.32
N PRO A 25 6.95 -9.96 -3.07
CA PRO A 25 5.58 -9.75 -2.60
C PRO A 25 5.54 -8.89 -1.33
N GLY A 26 4.66 -7.89 -1.31
CA GLY A 26 4.54 -6.89 -0.25
C GLY A 26 5.30 -5.58 -0.52
N THR A 27 6.11 -5.50 -1.58
CA THR A 27 6.90 -4.30 -1.90
C THR A 27 6.03 -3.18 -2.49
N VAL A 28 6.17 -1.95 -1.99
CA VAL A 28 5.59 -0.75 -2.60
C VAL A 28 6.38 -0.38 -3.85
N ILE A 29 5.78 -0.56 -5.03
CA ILE A 29 6.45 -0.38 -6.32
C ILE A 29 6.14 0.97 -6.98
N GLU A 30 5.06 1.63 -6.57
CA GLU A 30 4.69 2.95 -7.11
C GLU A 30 3.85 3.76 -6.11
N LEU A 31 4.11 5.06 -6.01
CA LEU A 31 3.26 6.03 -5.30
C LEU A 31 2.47 6.83 -6.34
N THR A 32 1.14 6.82 -6.22
CA THR A 32 0.23 7.47 -7.18
C THR A 32 -0.60 8.54 -6.49
N GLN A 33 -1.27 9.41 -7.25
CA GLN A 33 -2.14 10.44 -6.68
C GLN A 33 -3.36 9.85 -5.93
N GLU A 34 -3.79 8.66 -6.33
CA GLU A 34 -4.95 7.95 -5.79
C GLU A 34 -4.61 6.99 -4.64
N GLY A 35 -3.33 6.66 -4.46
CA GLY A 35 -2.88 5.64 -3.52
C GLY A 35 -1.49 5.10 -3.85
N PHE A 36 -1.21 3.83 -3.58
CA PHE A 36 0.08 3.21 -3.92
C PHE A 36 -0.08 1.79 -4.42
N LEU A 37 0.87 1.33 -5.23
CA LEU A 37 0.92 -0.02 -5.78
C LEU A 37 1.80 -0.92 -4.93
N VAL A 38 1.34 -2.15 -4.69
CA VAL A 38 2.06 -3.18 -3.96
C VAL A 38 2.20 -4.42 -4.83
N SER A 39 3.45 -4.86 -5.04
CA SER A 39 3.74 -6.14 -5.69
C SER A 39 3.16 -7.28 -4.85
N CYS A 40 2.54 -8.25 -5.50
CA CYS A 40 1.99 -9.44 -4.85
C CYS A 40 2.66 -10.69 -5.42
N GLY A 41 2.41 -11.86 -4.82
CA GLY A 41 2.91 -13.13 -5.38
C GLY A 41 2.43 -13.41 -6.81
N SER A 42 1.36 -12.75 -7.24
CA SER A 42 0.96 -12.63 -8.64
C SER A 42 0.24 -11.29 -8.83
N GLY A 43 0.63 -10.56 -9.88
CA GLY A 43 0.09 -9.24 -10.19
C GLY A 43 0.37 -8.16 -9.14
N THR A 44 -0.38 -7.07 -9.24
CA THR A 44 -0.18 -5.87 -8.42
C THR A 44 -1.49 -5.41 -7.80
N LEU A 45 -1.46 -4.97 -6.54
CA LEU A 45 -2.60 -4.36 -5.86
C LEU A 45 -2.38 -2.86 -5.69
N LYS A 46 -3.32 -2.06 -6.19
CA LYS A 46 -3.44 -0.64 -5.87
C LYS A 46 -4.24 -0.48 -4.58
N ILE A 47 -3.64 0.11 -3.56
CA ILE A 47 -4.30 0.40 -2.29
C ILE A 47 -4.85 1.82 -2.34
N MET A 48 -6.15 1.98 -2.07
CA MET A 48 -6.87 3.25 -2.26
C MET A 48 -7.32 3.87 -0.93
N PHE A 49 -7.70 3.06 0.05
CA PHE A 49 -8.11 3.54 1.38
C PHE A 49 -7.55 2.69 2.51
N ILE A 50 -7.06 3.37 3.55
CA ILE A 50 -6.42 2.77 4.71
C ILE A 50 -6.95 3.39 5.99
N GLN A 51 -6.85 2.65 7.09
CA GLN A 51 -7.10 3.14 8.44
C GLN A 51 -6.00 2.65 9.39
N LYS A 52 -5.29 3.59 10.01
CA LYS A 52 -4.41 3.32 11.16
C LYS A 52 -5.25 2.88 12.36
N ALA A 53 -4.74 1.97 13.18
CA ALA A 53 -5.39 1.57 14.43
C ALA A 53 -5.83 2.80 15.27
N GLY A 54 -7.10 2.83 15.66
CA GLY A 54 -7.71 3.95 16.39
C GLY A 54 -7.97 5.22 15.57
N GLY A 55 -7.53 5.29 14.31
CA GLY A 55 -7.72 6.44 13.43
C GLY A 55 -8.97 6.37 12.57
N ARG A 56 -9.21 7.42 11.76
CA ARG A 56 -10.26 7.43 10.73
C ARG A 56 -9.80 6.70 9.47
N LYS A 57 -10.76 6.23 8.65
CA LYS A 57 -10.50 5.79 7.26
C LYS A 57 -10.11 7.02 6.45
N VAL A 58 -8.97 6.96 5.76
CA VAL A 58 -8.40 8.03 4.92
C VAL A 58 -7.98 7.46 3.57
N SER A 59 -7.79 8.33 2.57
CA SER A 59 -7.22 7.88 1.29
C SER A 59 -5.77 7.42 1.48
N ALA A 60 -5.34 6.45 0.67
CA ALA A 60 -3.99 5.93 0.74
C ALA A 60 -2.95 7.00 0.37
N SER A 61 -3.28 7.93 -0.54
CA SER A 61 -2.37 9.03 -0.88
C SER A 61 -2.28 10.09 0.22
N GLU A 62 -3.34 10.35 0.99
CA GLU A 62 -3.24 11.13 2.23
C GLU A 62 -2.36 10.42 3.26
N TYR A 63 -2.52 9.11 3.42
CA TYR A 63 -1.72 8.32 4.34
C TYR A 63 -0.23 8.38 3.98
N VAL A 64 0.12 8.23 2.70
CA VAL A 64 1.50 8.36 2.20
C VAL A 64 2.08 9.73 2.57
N ARG A 65 1.37 10.84 2.29
CA ARG A 65 1.84 12.20 2.60
C ARG A 65 2.04 12.47 4.08
N ALA A 66 1.25 11.83 4.94
CA ALA A 66 1.29 12.00 6.39
C ALA A 66 2.17 10.96 7.10
N SER A 67 2.82 10.05 6.35
CA SER A 67 3.67 9.00 6.86
C SER A 67 5.03 9.00 6.15
N ASN A 68 5.93 8.12 6.58
CA ASN A 68 7.22 7.90 5.92
C ASN A 68 7.16 6.66 5.00
N LEU A 69 6.01 6.41 4.36
CA LEU A 69 5.88 5.30 3.42
C LEU A 69 6.52 5.69 2.09
N GLU A 70 7.53 4.92 1.69
CA GLU A 70 8.35 5.20 0.52
C GLU A 70 8.35 4.02 -0.47
N LEU A 71 8.83 4.27 -1.69
CA LEU A 71 9.09 3.21 -2.68
C LEU A 71 10.07 2.19 -2.10
N GLY A 72 9.84 0.91 -2.39
CA GLY A 72 10.64 -0.19 -1.87
C GLY A 72 10.27 -0.62 -0.43
N TYR A 73 9.34 0.07 0.25
CA TYR A 73 8.86 -0.41 1.56
C TYR A 73 8.20 -1.78 1.41
N GLU A 74 8.59 -2.74 2.25
CA GLU A 74 8.04 -4.10 2.24
C GLU A 74 7.03 -4.30 3.37
N PHE A 75 5.78 -4.60 3.00
CA PHE A 75 4.77 -5.10 3.93
C PHE A 75 4.99 -6.58 4.21
N LYS A 76 5.44 -6.91 5.43
CA LYS A 76 5.59 -8.28 5.94
C LYS A 76 4.39 -8.72 6.78
#